data_AF-A0A9P9Y9G9-F1
#
_entry.id   AF-A0A9P9Y9G9-F1
#
_cell.length_a   1.000
_cell.length_b   1.000
_cell.length_c   1.000
_cell.angle_alpha   90.00
_cell.angle_beta   90.00
_cell.angle_gamma   90.00
#
_symmetry.space_group_name_H-M   'P 1'
#
loop_
_entity.id
_entity.type
_entity.pdbx_description
1 polymer ?
#
loop_
_entity_poly.entity_id
_entity_poly.type
_entity_poly.pdbx_seq_one_letter_code
_entity_poly.pdbx_strand_id
1 'polypeptide(L)'
;MKAASMSLRGRLERLYSRVASHVESQPFGIDVSDGLAPVVQRACSRIPHPVVRVFKLLLLVLVLFIAFLNLPSLRPYTTDLVLNTKDLRQPILNTASPDDHKATQPASSSNHVMDCGADIDRLAKLRDRFKLDDEVEYLKRYVRITREPIERQQRTFLQQRFLPEDDEGQGLQVLDLTKNVQHEQTCPEPLEIAVTQSPSPTEADLSDFIFAISTDVKRMRDPLIVDEWAFWLTNGLGHSNGGKLFLRLIDASDSELTDAAQRLAEAGIDAQVSALDSRLHREMAVRYLDLVPMLYFHPDSVNRKWLVLCDDDTFFTSAHSLVERFKQYDHEKLFYVGSLSEDAIAVKTHGSQAFGGAGVFISRPLAQVLSTVHQTCKTRAKIRQSNTGWGPQGDILLRNCIYDNTDIRLSQLHGLWQLDIRGDASGFYESGLSAYSIHHFKGGTKWHTTYPLNTTKIAYTCGEDCPYQRFITEDDFIIANGYSVAQYPYGVEFNLDQVERTFRPLMVEKEWNFDYMYGPQRPSLSGTGKKISWELGEAETNLEDGVTIQTYIRRKDDVRWTTEDGKPMKSVDGIIELVWISA
;
A
#
# COMPACT_ATOMS: atom_id res chain seq x y z
N MET A 1 54.57 11.26 0.22
CA MET A 1 54.28 9.97 0.89
C MET A 1 52.99 9.44 0.32
N LYS A 2 53.06 8.34 -0.46
CA LYS A 2 51.91 7.60 -1.01
C LYS A 2 51.51 6.51 -0.01
N ALA A 3 50.23 6.45 0.35
CA ALA A 3 49.45 5.24 0.69
C ALA A 3 48.07 5.68 1.21
N ALA A 4 46.94 5.03 0.95
CA ALA A 4 46.50 4.11 -0.09
C ALA A 4 44.96 4.05 0.09
N SER A 5 44.17 4.28 -0.96
CA SER A 5 42.73 4.02 -0.94
C SER A 5 42.51 2.51 -0.94
N MET A 6 41.94 1.97 0.13
CA MET A 6 41.46 0.58 0.13
C MET A 6 40.03 0.54 -0.41
N SER A 7 39.83 -0.21 -1.49
CA SER A 7 38.51 -0.55 -2.03
C SER A 7 37.68 -1.34 -1.03
N LEU A 8 36.36 -1.08 -1.02
CA LEU A 8 35.32 -1.72 -0.20
C LEU A 8 35.39 -3.26 -0.21
N ARG A 9 35.90 -3.83 -1.30
CA ARG A 9 36.13 -5.28 -1.47
C ARG A 9 37.14 -5.85 -0.44
N GLY A 10 38.14 -5.07 -0.05
CA GLY A 10 39.16 -5.46 0.93
C GLY A 10 38.75 -5.33 2.40
N ARG A 11 37.59 -4.72 2.68
CA ARG A 11 36.96 -4.70 4.02
C ARG A 11 36.03 -5.90 4.22
N LEU A 12 35.33 -6.34 3.16
CA LEU A 12 34.46 -7.53 3.17
C LEU A 12 35.24 -8.84 3.37
N GLU A 13 36.41 -9.00 2.74
CA GLU A 13 37.22 -10.23 2.88
C GLU A 13 37.80 -10.42 4.30
N ARG A 14 38.05 -9.34 5.04
CA ARG A 14 38.55 -9.41 6.43
C ARG A 14 37.46 -9.73 7.46
N LEU A 15 36.20 -9.42 7.17
CA LEU A 15 35.06 -9.85 7.97
C LEU A 15 34.78 -11.35 7.76
N TYR A 16 34.93 -11.83 6.53
CA TYR A 16 34.81 -13.26 6.21
C TYR A 16 35.85 -14.14 6.92
N SER A 17 37.10 -13.66 7.08
CA SER A 17 38.15 -14.45 7.72
C SER A 17 38.04 -14.55 9.25
N ARG A 18 37.31 -13.65 9.92
CA ARG A 18 37.15 -13.68 11.38
C ARG A 18 36.03 -14.60 11.85
N VAL A 19 34.97 -14.77 11.05
CA VAL A 19 33.86 -15.69 11.36
C VAL A 19 34.27 -17.17 11.16
N ALA A 20 35.23 -17.44 10.27
CA ALA A 20 35.72 -18.80 10.01
C ALA A 20 36.56 -19.44 11.15
N SER A 21 36.82 -18.72 12.25
CA SER A 21 37.75 -19.18 13.29
C SER A 21 37.12 -19.74 14.57
N HIS A 22 35.79 -19.80 14.70
CA HIS A 22 35.11 -20.32 15.89
C HIS A 22 33.86 -21.16 15.56
N VAL A 23 34.06 -22.28 14.85
CA VAL A 23 33.14 -23.42 14.93
C VAL A 23 33.98 -24.69 14.88
N GLU A 24 34.25 -25.28 16.05
CA GLU A 24 34.70 -26.66 16.16
C GLU A 24 33.59 -27.57 15.63
N SER A 25 33.82 -28.18 14.47
CA SER A 25 32.96 -29.20 13.91
C SER A 25 33.22 -30.55 14.59
N GLN A 26 32.26 -31.04 15.36
CA GLN A 26 32.16 -32.47 15.64
C GLN A 26 31.74 -33.20 14.36
N PRO A 27 32.40 -34.31 13.95
CA PRO A 27 31.99 -35.05 12.78
C PRO A 27 30.86 -36.01 13.14
N PHE A 28 29.63 -35.70 12.73
CA PHE A 28 28.61 -36.73 12.53
C PHE A 28 28.92 -37.46 11.22
N GLY A 29 29.75 -38.50 11.31
CA GLY A 29 29.91 -39.48 10.25
C GLY A 29 28.72 -40.43 10.27
N ILE A 30 27.76 -40.26 9.35
CA ILE A 30 26.87 -41.35 8.97
C ILE A 30 27.62 -42.17 7.92
N ASP A 31 28.06 -43.37 8.30
CA ASP A 31 28.67 -44.30 7.37
C ASP A 31 27.58 -44.91 6.46
N VAL A 32 27.43 -44.33 5.27
CA VAL A 32 26.45 -44.73 4.26
C VAL A 32 26.84 -46.07 3.59
N SER A 33 28.04 -46.59 3.85
CA SER A 33 28.53 -47.83 3.24
C SER A 33 27.87 -49.10 3.81
N ASP A 34 27.47 -49.08 5.09
CA ASP A 34 26.91 -50.25 5.77
C ASP A 34 25.43 -50.55 5.44
N GLY A 35 24.67 -49.54 4.98
CA GLY A 35 23.25 -49.71 4.65
C GLY A 35 22.96 -50.13 3.20
N LEU A 36 23.83 -49.77 2.25
CA LEU A 36 23.61 -49.97 0.81
C LEU A 36 24.15 -51.30 0.29
N ALA A 37 25.21 -51.84 0.89
CA ALA A 37 25.81 -53.12 0.50
C ALA A 37 24.80 -54.30 0.46
N PRO A 38 23.95 -54.53 1.49
CA PRO A 38 23.03 -55.67 1.47
C PRO A 38 21.85 -55.51 0.49
N VAL A 39 21.50 -54.29 0.11
CA VAL A 39 20.41 -53.99 -0.85
C VAL A 39 20.85 -54.24 -2.29
N VAL A 40 22.06 -53.81 -2.66
CA VAL A 40 22.65 -54.05 -3.99
C VAL A 40 22.94 -55.54 -4.22
N GLN A 41 23.37 -56.25 -3.18
CA GLN A 41 23.67 -57.68 -3.24
C GLN A 41 22.40 -58.55 -3.39
N ARG A 42 21.27 -58.15 -2.81
CA ARG A 42 19.96 -58.82 -2.99
C ARG A 42 19.32 -58.57 -4.36
N ALA A 43 19.53 -57.40 -4.96
CA ALA A 43 18.96 -57.07 -6.26
C ALA A 43 19.66 -57.78 -7.44
N CYS A 44 20.96 -58.11 -7.31
CA CYS A 44 21.75 -58.68 -8.40
C CYS A 44 21.84 -60.22 -8.39
N SER A 45 21.53 -60.90 -7.27
CA SER A 45 21.75 -62.34 -7.12
C SER A 45 20.78 -63.25 -7.90
N ARG A 46 19.67 -62.72 -8.45
CA ARG A 46 18.63 -63.53 -9.15
C ARG A 46 18.64 -63.44 -10.68
N ILE A 47 19.68 -62.89 -11.31
CA ILE A 47 19.75 -62.72 -12.77
C ILE A 47 20.93 -63.53 -13.32
N PRO A 48 20.72 -64.51 -14.22
CA PRO A 48 21.76 -65.45 -14.64
C PRO A 48 22.74 -64.89 -15.69
N HIS A 49 22.43 -63.79 -16.38
CA HIS A 49 23.25 -63.28 -17.49
C HIS A 49 24.16 -62.09 -17.09
N PRO A 50 25.50 -62.17 -17.28
CA PRO A 50 26.45 -61.19 -16.76
C PRO A 50 26.30 -59.78 -17.35
N VAL A 51 25.96 -59.68 -18.64
CA VAL A 51 25.74 -58.39 -19.33
C VAL A 51 24.54 -57.62 -18.77
N VAL A 52 23.48 -58.32 -18.37
CA VAL A 52 22.24 -57.71 -17.83
C VAL A 52 22.47 -57.17 -16.41
N ARG A 53 23.36 -57.80 -15.63
CA ARG A 53 23.79 -57.28 -14.31
C ARG A 53 24.51 -55.94 -14.45
N VAL A 54 25.45 -55.83 -15.38
CA VAL A 54 26.22 -54.60 -15.61
C VAL A 54 25.29 -53.47 -16.06
N PHE A 55 24.37 -53.74 -16.98
CA PHE A 55 23.39 -52.74 -17.43
C PHE A 55 22.47 -52.25 -16.30
N LYS A 56 21.97 -53.13 -15.43
CA LYS A 56 21.14 -52.72 -14.30
C LYS A 56 21.92 -51.98 -13.22
N LEU A 57 23.18 -52.32 -12.98
CA LEU A 57 24.05 -51.57 -12.06
C LEU A 57 24.32 -50.17 -12.59
N LEU A 58 24.63 -50.04 -13.88
CA LEU A 58 24.78 -48.74 -14.54
C LEU A 58 23.49 -47.93 -14.50
N LEU A 59 22.32 -48.55 -14.71
CA LEU A 59 21.04 -47.88 -14.61
C LEU A 59 20.73 -47.44 -13.17
N LEU A 60 21.03 -48.27 -12.16
CA LEU A 60 20.84 -47.93 -10.75
C LEU A 60 21.76 -46.78 -10.33
N VAL A 61 23.03 -46.82 -10.75
CA VAL A 61 24.00 -45.74 -10.53
C VAL A 61 23.54 -44.47 -11.25
N LEU A 62 23.04 -44.57 -12.48
CA LEU A 62 22.48 -43.43 -13.22
C LEU A 62 21.24 -42.86 -12.53
N VAL A 63 20.32 -43.70 -12.03
CA VAL A 63 19.14 -43.26 -11.29
C VAL A 63 19.53 -42.62 -9.96
N LEU A 64 20.48 -43.20 -9.23
CA LEU A 64 21.02 -42.62 -8.00
C LEU A 64 21.76 -41.31 -8.28
N PHE A 65 22.50 -41.21 -9.38
CA PHE A 65 23.21 -40.01 -9.81
C PHE A 65 22.24 -38.92 -10.28
N ILE A 66 21.20 -39.26 -11.04
CA ILE A 66 20.10 -38.35 -11.41
C ILE A 66 19.31 -37.93 -10.18
N ALA A 67 19.07 -38.83 -9.22
CA ALA A 67 18.46 -38.50 -7.94
C ALA A 67 19.38 -37.60 -7.10
N PHE A 68 20.70 -37.78 -7.16
CA PHE A 68 21.68 -36.92 -6.49
C PHE A 68 21.80 -35.54 -7.14
N LEU A 69 21.69 -35.47 -8.46
CA LEU A 69 21.64 -34.23 -9.24
C LEU A 69 20.30 -33.50 -9.10
N ASN A 70 19.20 -34.23 -8.81
CA ASN A 70 17.87 -33.69 -8.53
C ASN A 70 17.54 -33.62 -7.03
N LEU A 71 18.47 -33.98 -6.13
CA LEU A 71 18.34 -33.62 -4.73
C LEU A 71 18.42 -32.09 -4.70
N PRO A 72 17.38 -31.38 -4.22
CA PRO A 72 17.47 -29.94 -4.06
C PRO A 72 18.75 -29.66 -3.30
N SER A 73 19.63 -28.84 -3.91
CA SER A 73 20.99 -28.65 -3.46
C SER A 73 21.08 -28.50 -1.94
N LEU A 74 22.00 -29.22 -1.31
CA LEU A 74 22.37 -29.13 0.12
C LEU A 74 23.01 -27.76 0.48
N ARG A 75 22.62 -26.68 -0.19
CA ARG A 75 22.93 -25.31 0.24
C ARG A 75 21.76 -24.82 1.10
N PRO A 76 22.00 -24.20 2.27
CA PRO A 76 20.96 -23.41 2.91
C PRO A 76 20.52 -22.34 1.91
N TYR A 77 19.28 -22.42 1.41
CA TYR A 77 18.71 -21.41 0.50
C TYR A 77 18.36 -20.11 1.22
N THR A 78 18.36 -20.10 2.54
CA THR A 78 18.08 -18.89 3.30
C THR A 78 19.33 -18.35 3.92
N THR A 79 19.52 -17.09 3.62
CA THR A 79 20.50 -16.24 4.24
C THR A 79 20.01 -15.84 5.64
N ASP A 80 20.94 -15.80 6.59
CA ASP A 80 20.73 -15.17 7.90
C ASP A 80 20.98 -13.65 7.83
N LEU A 81 21.11 -13.10 6.61
CA LEU A 81 21.30 -11.68 6.38
C LEU A 81 20.09 -10.89 6.88
N VAL A 82 20.37 -9.98 7.80
CA VAL A 82 19.46 -8.97 8.30
C VAL A 82 20.10 -7.62 8.04
N LEU A 83 19.38 -6.74 7.34
CA LEU A 83 19.86 -5.41 6.97
C LEU A 83 19.02 -4.36 7.68
N ASN A 84 19.66 -3.40 8.36
CA ASN A 84 18.98 -2.22 8.87
C ASN A 84 19.26 -1.05 7.93
N THR A 85 18.22 -0.29 7.56
CA THR A 85 18.39 0.86 6.66
C THR A 85 19.27 1.95 7.26
N LYS A 86 19.30 2.06 8.60
CA LYS A 86 20.21 2.96 9.34
C LYS A 86 21.69 2.73 9.02
N ASP A 87 22.09 1.49 8.74
CA ASP A 87 23.49 1.14 8.43
C ASP A 87 23.87 1.47 6.97
N LEU A 88 22.86 1.63 6.09
CA LEU A 88 23.03 1.90 4.67
C LEU A 88 22.98 3.39 4.34
N ARG A 89 22.39 4.21 5.20
CA ARG A 89 22.39 5.66 5.06
C ARG A 89 23.82 6.17 5.22
N GLN A 90 24.35 6.83 4.19
CA GLN A 90 25.61 7.54 4.35
C GLN A 90 25.42 8.65 5.39
N PRO A 91 26.41 8.88 6.29
CA PRO A 91 26.41 10.10 7.07
C PRO A 91 26.52 11.27 6.09
N ILE A 92 25.42 11.98 5.88
CA ILE A 92 25.46 13.28 5.23
C ILE A 92 26.47 14.09 6.02
N LEU A 93 27.49 14.61 5.34
CA LEU A 93 28.50 15.46 5.95
C LEU A 93 27.76 16.72 6.46
N ASN A 94 27.34 16.70 7.72
CA ASN A 94 26.63 17.81 8.36
C ASN A 94 27.55 19.04 8.38
N THR A 95 27.30 19.98 7.47
CA THR A 95 27.72 21.38 7.63
C THR A 95 26.62 22.24 8.26
N ALA A 96 25.52 21.66 8.72
CA ALA A 96 24.48 22.39 9.44
C ALA A 96 24.60 22.18 10.97
N SER A 97 24.73 23.29 11.69
CA SER A 97 24.75 23.38 13.15
C SER A 97 23.38 23.01 13.74
N PRO A 98 23.28 22.48 14.98
CA PRO A 98 22.01 21.98 15.54
C PRO A 98 20.93 23.02 15.88
N ASP A 99 21.09 24.29 15.52
CA ASP A 99 20.27 25.40 16.05
C ASP A 99 19.39 26.13 15.00
N ASP A 100 19.18 25.59 13.79
CA ASP A 100 18.44 26.30 12.74
C ASP A 100 17.31 25.51 12.05
N HIS A 101 16.76 24.49 12.71
CA HIS A 101 15.54 23.82 12.23
C HIS A 101 14.30 24.45 12.85
N LYS A 102 13.93 25.64 12.34
CA LYS A 102 12.51 25.95 12.25
C LYS A 102 11.91 24.89 11.32
N ALA A 103 11.01 24.06 11.84
CA ALA A 103 10.12 23.28 11.02
C ALA A 103 9.55 24.21 9.95
N THR A 104 9.83 23.92 8.68
CA THR A 104 9.19 24.62 7.57
C THR A 104 7.72 24.24 7.67
N GLN A 105 6.93 25.08 8.34
CA GLN A 105 5.49 24.99 8.27
C GLN A 105 5.12 25.05 6.79
N PRO A 106 4.06 24.32 6.36
CA PRO A 106 3.50 24.53 5.03
C PRO A 106 3.36 26.04 4.81
N ALA A 107 3.84 26.55 3.68
CA ALA A 107 3.84 27.97 3.40
C ALA A 107 2.46 28.56 3.76
N SER A 108 2.42 29.49 4.72
CA SER A 108 1.17 30.08 5.21
C SER A 108 0.47 30.96 4.16
N SER A 109 1.12 31.13 3.01
CA SER A 109 0.63 31.81 1.82
C SER A 109 1.48 31.37 0.64
N SER A 110 0.87 30.96 -0.47
CA SER A 110 1.60 30.61 -1.69
C SER A 110 2.06 31.86 -2.44
N ASN A 111 3.35 31.97 -2.76
CA ASN A 111 3.88 33.00 -3.67
C ASN A 111 3.75 32.58 -5.15
N HIS A 112 3.00 31.51 -5.42
CA HIS A 112 2.82 30.96 -6.76
C HIS A 112 2.12 31.97 -7.67
N VAL A 113 2.73 32.22 -8.82
CA VAL A 113 2.14 33.05 -9.86
C VAL A 113 1.21 32.17 -10.69
N MET A 114 -0.08 32.48 -10.70
CA MET A 114 -1.06 31.71 -11.46
C MET A 114 -0.79 31.83 -12.97
N ASP A 115 -0.66 30.66 -13.59
CA ASP A 115 -0.59 30.49 -15.04
C ASP A 115 -1.67 29.49 -15.47
N CYS A 116 -2.59 29.93 -16.32
CA CYS A 116 -3.70 29.16 -16.85
C CYS A 116 -3.52 28.76 -18.31
N GLY A 117 -2.34 29.03 -18.88
CA GLY A 117 -1.98 28.51 -20.19
C GLY A 117 -1.93 26.98 -20.20
N ALA A 118 -2.37 26.41 -21.32
CA ALA A 118 -2.24 24.98 -21.60
C ALA A 118 -0.80 24.66 -22.01
N ASP A 119 -0.10 23.84 -21.23
CA ASP A 119 1.22 23.30 -21.61
C ASP A 119 1.03 22.13 -22.58
N ILE A 120 1.02 22.43 -23.87
CA ILE A 120 0.78 21.43 -24.93
C ILE A 120 1.82 20.29 -24.90
N ASP A 121 3.07 20.57 -24.54
CA ASP A 121 4.11 19.53 -24.45
C ASP A 121 3.84 18.57 -23.28
N ARG A 122 3.37 19.08 -22.14
CA ARG A 122 2.90 18.25 -21.01
C ARG A 122 1.67 17.46 -21.41
N LEU A 123 0.66 18.10 -22.02
CA LEU A 123 -0.58 17.44 -22.44
C LEU A 123 -0.33 16.35 -23.50
N ALA A 124 0.62 16.54 -24.42
CA ALA A 124 1.03 15.51 -25.38
C ALA A 124 1.65 14.28 -24.69
N LYS A 125 2.45 14.49 -23.63
CA LYS A 125 2.98 13.37 -22.81
C LYS A 125 1.88 12.64 -22.07
N LEU A 126 0.86 13.37 -21.58
CA LEU A 126 -0.32 12.79 -20.94
C LEU A 126 -1.15 11.97 -21.94
N ARG A 127 -1.36 12.50 -23.15
CA ARG A 127 -1.99 11.77 -24.26
C ARG A 127 -1.29 10.44 -24.51
N ASP A 128 0.03 10.44 -24.66
CA ASP A 128 0.79 9.22 -24.95
C ASP A 128 0.72 8.22 -23.78
N ARG A 129 0.82 8.71 -22.54
CA ARG A 129 0.79 7.89 -21.33
C ARG A 129 -0.59 7.26 -21.10
N PHE A 130 -1.65 8.04 -21.23
CA PHE A 130 -3.04 7.62 -20.98
C PHE A 130 -3.76 7.12 -22.23
N LYS A 131 -3.08 7.12 -23.38
CA LYS A 131 -3.58 6.68 -24.70
C LYS A 131 -4.85 7.44 -25.12
N LEU A 132 -4.79 8.76 -24.99
CA LEU A 132 -5.85 9.66 -25.43
C LEU A 132 -5.69 9.96 -26.93
N ASP A 133 -6.75 10.49 -27.53
CA ASP A 133 -6.73 11.03 -28.88
C ASP A 133 -5.97 12.35 -28.98
N ASP A 134 -5.68 12.78 -30.21
CA ASP A 134 -5.04 14.06 -30.51
C ASP A 134 -5.90 15.27 -30.12
N GLU A 135 -7.23 15.13 -30.11
CA GLU A 135 -8.16 16.16 -29.67
C GLU A 135 -8.74 15.84 -28.29
N VAL A 136 -8.63 16.78 -27.35
CA VAL A 136 -9.12 16.62 -25.97
C VAL A 136 -9.88 17.86 -25.50
N GLU A 137 -10.94 17.66 -24.72
CA GLU A 137 -11.50 18.70 -23.86
C GLU A 137 -10.53 18.99 -22.71
N TYR A 138 -10.20 20.26 -22.48
CA TYR A 138 -9.24 20.68 -21.46
C TYR A 138 -9.78 21.79 -20.56
N LEU A 139 -9.44 21.69 -19.27
CA LEU A 139 -9.64 22.75 -18.29
C LEU A 139 -8.47 22.74 -17.31
N LYS A 140 -7.85 23.91 -17.11
CA LYS A 140 -6.97 24.17 -15.97
C LYS A 140 -7.67 25.12 -15.02
N ARG A 141 -7.79 24.73 -13.75
CA ARG A 141 -8.46 25.55 -12.74
C ARG A 141 -7.67 25.61 -11.44
N TYR A 142 -7.52 26.83 -10.92
CA TYR A 142 -6.92 27.04 -9.61
C TYR A 142 -7.95 26.84 -8.51
N VAL A 143 -7.49 26.22 -7.42
CA VAL A 143 -8.24 26.04 -6.19
C VAL A 143 -7.42 26.64 -5.06
N ARG A 144 -7.95 27.68 -4.42
CA ARG A 144 -7.32 28.32 -3.27
C ARG A 144 -7.93 27.76 -1.99
N ILE A 145 -7.07 27.25 -1.12
CA ILE A 145 -7.46 26.60 0.12
C ILE A 145 -7.21 27.54 1.30
N THR A 146 -8.25 27.72 2.11
CA THR A 146 -8.14 28.35 3.43
C THR A 146 -8.28 27.27 4.51
N ARG A 147 -7.28 27.14 5.38
CA ARG A 147 -7.30 26.17 6.50
C ARG A 147 -7.91 26.83 7.73
N GLU A 148 -9.03 26.32 8.19
CA GLU A 148 -9.82 26.89 9.29
C GLU A 148 -10.03 25.88 10.42
N PRO A 149 -10.25 26.33 11.67
CA PRO A 149 -10.54 25.46 12.81
C PRO A 149 -12.00 24.93 12.76
N ILE A 150 -12.33 24.22 11.67
CA ILE A 150 -13.64 23.62 11.38
C ILE A 150 -13.53 22.10 11.38
N GLU A 151 -14.60 21.40 11.76
CA GLU A 151 -14.64 19.93 11.71
C GLU A 151 -14.70 19.43 10.25
N ARG A 152 -13.96 18.34 9.96
CA ARG A 152 -13.94 17.73 8.63
C ARG A 152 -15.32 17.23 8.25
N GLN A 153 -15.92 17.85 7.24
CA GLN A 153 -17.19 17.39 6.67
C GLN A 153 -16.95 16.37 5.56
N GLN A 154 -17.87 15.41 5.39
CA GLN A 154 -17.85 14.50 4.23
C GLN A 154 -18.17 15.23 2.91
N ARG A 155 -18.82 16.39 3.01
CA ARG A 155 -19.21 17.23 1.87
C ARG A 155 -19.26 18.70 2.25
N THR A 156 -18.82 19.55 1.35
CA THR A 156 -18.91 21.02 1.46
C THR A 156 -19.57 21.56 0.20
N PHE A 157 -20.63 22.36 0.35
CA PHE A 157 -21.27 23.05 -0.76
C PHE A 157 -20.60 24.41 -0.97
N LEU A 158 -20.19 24.69 -2.19
CA LEU A 158 -19.57 25.94 -2.63
C LEU A 158 -20.61 26.80 -3.34
N GLN A 159 -20.57 28.11 -3.11
CA GLN A 159 -21.38 29.10 -3.84
C GLN A 159 -20.66 29.58 -5.11
N GLN A 160 -19.80 28.73 -5.67
CA GLN A 160 -19.04 29.01 -6.87
C GLN A 160 -19.29 27.89 -7.89
N ARG A 161 -19.28 28.28 -9.16
CA ARG A 161 -19.33 27.37 -10.30
C ARG A 161 -17.96 26.78 -10.57
N PHE A 162 -17.91 25.48 -10.86
CA PHE A 162 -16.70 24.76 -11.26
C PHE A 162 -16.23 25.11 -12.66
N LEU A 163 -17.13 25.43 -13.58
CA LEU A 163 -16.77 25.99 -14.88
C LEU A 163 -16.72 27.52 -14.77
N PRO A 164 -15.64 28.19 -15.24
CA PRO A 164 -15.54 29.64 -15.18
C PRO A 164 -16.59 30.27 -16.11
N GLU A 165 -17.08 31.46 -15.74
CA GLU A 165 -17.96 32.25 -16.60
C GLU A 165 -17.11 33.00 -17.64
N ASP A 166 -17.38 32.79 -18.93
CA ASP A 166 -16.85 33.60 -20.01
C ASP A 166 -17.99 34.19 -20.85
N ASP A 167 -17.73 35.34 -21.48
CA ASP A 167 -18.69 36.06 -22.33
C ASP A 167 -19.14 35.22 -23.56
N GLU A 168 -18.47 34.11 -23.86
CA GLU A 168 -18.75 33.19 -24.98
C GLU A 168 -19.39 31.85 -24.57
N GLY A 169 -19.56 31.58 -23.27
CA GLY A 169 -20.21 30.38 -22.75
C GLY A 169 -19.49 29.06 -22.98
N GLN A 170 -18.16 29.06 -23.19
CA GLN A 170 -17.40 27.84 -23.49
C GLN A 170 -16.72 27.26 -22.24
N GLY A 171 -17.47 26.45 -21.51
CA GLY A 171 -16.88 25.43 -20.64
C GLY A 171 -16.05 24.41 -21.43
N LEU A 172 -14.95 23.92 -20.84
CA LEU A 172 -14.02 22.90 -21.39
C LEU A 172 -13.62 23.13 -22.86
N GLN A 173 -12.46 23.75 -23.10
CA GLN A 173 -11.95 24.03 -24.44
C GLN A 173 -11.49 22.75 -25.14
N VAL A 174 -11.82 22.58 -26.43
CA VAL A 174 -11.22 21.51 -27.24
C VAL A 174 -9.85 21.95 -27.76
N LEU A 175 -8.81 21.19 -27.42
CA LEU A 175 -7.43 21.41 -27.85
C LEU A 175 -6.99 20.30 -28.80
N ASP A 176 -6.22 20.68 -29.83
CA ASP A 176 -5.49 19.76 -30.70
C ASP A 176 -4.03 19.69 -30.23
N LEU A 177 -3.67 18.58 -29.61
CA LEU A 177 -2.37 18.35 -28.98
C LEU A 177 -1.23 18.12 -29.98
N THR A 178 -1.52 18.11 -31.29
CA THR A 178 -0.50 18.04 -32.35
C THR A 178 -0.02 19.41 -32.80
N LYS A 179 -0.77 20.46 -32.48
CA LYS A 179 -0.46 21.83 -32.87
C LYS A 179 0.28 22.53 -31.74
N ASN A 180 1.45 23.09 -32.05
CA ASN A 180 2.19 23.92 -31.11
C ASN A 180 1.60 25.35 -31.11
N VAL A 181 0.47 25.51 -30.45
CA VAL A 181 -0.18 26.81 -30.21
C VAL A 181 -0.19 27.06 -28.71
N GLN A 182 0.52 28.09 -28.27
CA GLN A 182 0.38 28.56 -26.89
C GLN A 182 -0.92 29.35 -26.76
N HIS A 183 -1.83 28.83 -25.95
CA HIS A 183 -3.02 29.55 -25.54
C HIS A 183 -2.67 30.36 -24.30
N GLU A 184 -2.33 31.64 -24.48
CA GLU A 184 -2.28 32.59 -23.37
C GLU A 184 -3.72 32.88 -22.92
N GLN A 185 -4.06 32.44 -21.71
CA GLN A 185 -5.39 32.63 -21.14
C GLN A 185 -5.27 33.37 -19.81
N THR A 186 -6.16 34.36 -19.61
CA THR A 186 -6.28 35.02 -18.31
C THR A 186 -6.85 34.02 -17.32
N CYS A 187 -6.23 33.90 -16.15
CA CYS A 187 -6.74 33.00 -15.13
C CYS A 187 -8.09 33.46 -14.61
N PRO A 188 -9.13 32.60 -14.60
CA PRO A 188 -10.35 32.88 -13.89
C PRO A 188 -10.09 32.95 -12.37
N GLU A 189 -11.05 33.50 -11.63
CA GLU A 189 -10.99 33.48 -10.16
C GLU A 189 -10.90 32.03 -9.64
N PRO A 190 -9.99 31.75 -8.68
CA PRO A 190 -9.87 30.43 -8.09
C PRO A 190 -11.17 29.96 -7.41
N LEU A 191 -11.35 28.64 -7.33
CA LEU A 191 -12.32 28.08 -6.38
C LEU A 191 -11.79 28.27 -4.97
N GLU A 192 -12.55 28.98 -4.14
CA GLU A 192 -12.23 29.24 -2.74
C GLU A 192 -12.84 28.13 -1.89
N ILE A 193 -11.98 27.38 -1.20
CA ILE A 193 -12.39 26.21 -0.43
C ILE A 193 -11.83 26.31 0.99
N ALA A 194 -12.74 26.34 1.97
CA ALA A 194 -12.38 26.18 3.37
C ALA A 194 -12.26 24.69 3.72
N VAL A 195 -11.15 24.32 4.38
CA VAL A 195 -10.89 22.96 4.86
C VAL A 195 -10.49 22.98 6.32
N THR A 196 -10.60 21.83 6.97
CA THR A 196 -10.13 21.63 8.35
C THR A 196 -8.64 21.88 8.46
N GLN A 197 -8.26 22.64 9.48
CA GLN A 197 -6.88 22.86 9.91
C GLN A 197 -6.31 21.61 10.58
N SER A 198 -6.07 20.57 9.77
CA SER A 198 -5.43 19.31 10.17
C SER A 198 -3.91 19.39 10.00
N PRO A 199 -3.10 18.62 10.75
CA PRO A 199 -1.64 18.64 10.64
C PRO A 199 -1.11 18.30 9.25
N SER A 200 0.14 18.70 8.99
CA SER A 200 0.86 18.35 7.75
C SER A 200 1.46 16.94 7.84
N PRO A 201 1.53 16.15 6.75
CA PRO A 201 2.27 14.88 6.74
C PRO A 201 3.73 15.01 7.19
N THR A 202 4.33 16.20 7.02
CA THR A 202 5.71 16.49 7.43
C THR A 202 5.93 16.51 8.94
N GLU A 203 4.86 16.61 9.73
CA GLU A 203 4.89 16.73 11.20
C GLU A 203 4.55 15.41 11.90
N ALA A 204 4.31 14.33 11.13
CA ALA A 204 3.87 13.05 11.66
C ALA A 204 4.87 12.45 12.66
N ASP A 205 4.35 11.82 13.71
CA ASP A 205 5.11 11.04 14.69
C ASP A 205 4.49 9.66 14.92
N LEU A 206 5.11 8.63 14.36
CA LEU A 206 4.75 7.23 14.54
C LEU A 206 5.72 6.49 15.48
N SER A 207 6.41 7.20 16.38
CA SER A 207 7.35 6.61 17.33
C SER A 207 6.71 5.57 18.27
N ASP A 208 5.40 5.65 18.51
CA ASP A 208 4.67 4.66 19.29
C ASP A 208 4.38 3.34 18.53
N PHE A 209 4.60 3.32 17.22
CA PHE A 209 4.19 2.23 16.32
C PHE A 209 5.39 1.52 15.68
N ILE A 210 5.23 0.20 15.51
CA ILE A 210 6.15 -0.64 14.75
C ILE A 210 5.34 -1.54 13.84
N PHE A 211 5.72 -1.60 12.57
CA PHE A 211 4.96 -2.26 11.52
C PHE A 211 5.69 -3.50 11.03
N ALA A 212 4.97 -4.57 10.72
CA ALA A 212 5.52 -5.77 10.09
C ALA A 212 4.74 -6.11 8.82
N ILE A 213 5.49 -6.28 7.73
CA ILE A 213 4.97 -6.70 6.43
C ILE A 213 5.72 -7.96 6.01
N SER A 214 4.97 -8.98 5.60
CA SER A 214 5.50 -10.21 5.00
C SER A 214 5.04 -10.31 3.56
N THR A 215 5.96 -10.11 2.62
CA THR A 215 5.65 -10.14 1.18
C THR A 215 6.71 -10.90 0.38
N ASP A 216 6.54 -10.98 -0.94
CA ASP A 216 7.49 -11.58 -1.86
C ASP A 216 8.26 -10.52 -2.67
N VAL A 217 9.37 -10.96 -3.28
CA VAL A 217 10.22 -10.06 -4.07
C VAL A 217 9.48 -9.54 -5.32
N LYS A 218 8.52 -10.29 -5.86
CA LYS A 218 7.79 -9.87 -7.06
C LYS A 218 6.96 -8.62 -6.76
N ARG A 219 6.30 -8.56 -5.61
CA ARG A 219 5.54 -7.38 -5.18
C ARG A 219 6.46 -6.21 -4.84
N MET A 220 7.58 -6.46 -4.18
CA MET A 220 8.60 -5.43 -3.91
C MET A 220 9.18 -4.78 -5.17
N ARG A 221 9.16 -5.45 -6.33
CA ARG A 221 9.63 -4.89 -7.60
C ARG A 221 8.70 -3.82 -8.19
N ASP A 222 7.50 -3.64 -7.65
CA ASP A 222 6.67 -2.49 -7.99
C ASP A 222 7.46 -1.20 -7.66
N PRO A 223 7.66 -0.30 -8.63
CA PRO A 223 8.41 0.94 -8.39
C PRO A 223 7.73 1.84 -7.35
N LEU A 224 6.39 1.81 -7.23
CA LEU A 224 5.63 2.72 -6.36
C LEU A 224 5.55 2.27 -4.91
N ILE A 225 5.82 1.00 -4.59
CA ILE A 225 5.59 0.45 -3.24
C ILE A 225 6.41 1.17 -2.17
N VAL A 226 7.64 1.58 -2.51
CA VAL A 226 8.51 2.31 -1.58
C VAL A 226 8.02 3.73 -1.40
N ASP A 227 7.54 4.39 -2.45
CA ASP A 227 7.01 5.76 -2.38
C ASP A 227 5.69 5.80 -1.58
N GLU A 228 4.84 4.79 -1.75
CA GLU A 228 3.62 4.62 -0.98
C GLU A 228 3.90 4.44 0.51
N TRP A 229 4.88 3.60 0.87
CA TRP A 229 5.30 3.45 2.26
C TRP A 229 6.01 4.68 2.79
N ALA A 230 6.78 5.37 1.96
CA ALA A 230 7.46 6.59 2.35
C ALA A 230 6.46 7.67 2.77
N PHE A 231 5.31 7.78 2.09
CA PHE A 231 4.27 8.74 2.45
C PHE A 231 3.86 8.65 3.94
N TRP A 232 3.71 7.44 4.48
CA TRP A 232 3.23 7.25 5.86
C TRP A 232 4.30 6.81 6.88
N LEU A 233 5.52 6.45 6.45
CA LEU A 233 6.66 6.11 7.34
C LEU A 233 7.75 7.19 7.42
N THR A 234 7.58 8.30 6.71
CA THR A 234 8.54 9.40 6.66
C THR A 234 7.84 10.73 6.87
N ASN A 235 8.63 11.78 7.02
CA ASN A 235 8.15 13.16 7.07
C ASN A 235 8.09 13.79 5.65
N GLY A 236 8.19 13.01 4.57
CA GLY A 236 8.22 13.51 3.20
C GLY A 236 9.53 14.24 2.81
N LEU A 237 10.45 14.46 3.76
CA LEU A 237 11.73 15.16 3.57
C LEU A 237 12.93 14.19 3.64
N GLY A 238 12.72 12.91 3.34
CA GLY A 238 13.76 11.89 3.35
C GLY A 238 14.17 11.38 4.75
N HIS A 239 13.37 11.66 5.78
CA HIS A 239 13.61 11.19 7.14
C HIS A 239 12.42 10.42 7.71
N SER A 240 12.68 9.39 8.51
CA SER A 240 11.63 8.63 9.20
C SER A 240 10.84 9.53 10.13
N ASN A 241 9.52 9.31 10.19
CA ASN A 241 8.61 9.96 11.14
C ASN A 241 8.58 9.26 12.51
N GLY A 242 9.60 8.47 12.85
CA GLY A 242 9.67 7.68 14.08
C GLY A 242 9.10 6.26 13.93
N GLY A 243 8.20 6.01 12.97
CA GLY A 243 7.70 4.67 12.66
C GLY A 243 8.80 3.76 12.12
N LYS A 244 8.78 2.48 12.50
CA LYS A 244 9.75 1.48 12.02
C LYS A 244 9.06 0.31 11.32
N LEU A 245 9.60 -0.11 10.17
CA LEU A 245 9.11 -1.23 9.37
C LEU A 245 10.00 -2.47 9.52
N PHE A 246 9.39 -3.63 9.76
CA PHE A 246 10.01 -4.95 9.67
C PHE A 246 9.51 -5.63 8.40
N LEU A 247 10.37 -5.70 7.41
CA LEU A 247 10.05 -6.31 6.12
C LEU A 247 10.63 -7.72 6.05
N ARG A 248 9.74 -8.70 5.91
CA ARG A 248 10.09 -10.11 5.69
C ARG A 248 9.85 -10.46 4.23
N LEU A 249 10.91 -10.74 3.48
CA LEU A 249 10.81 -11.13 2.08
C LEU A 249 10.91 -12.65 1.91
N ILE A 250 9.87 -13.23 1.34
CA ILE A 250 9.75 -14.67 1.13
C ILE A 250 10.77 -15.11 0.07
N ASP A 251 11.62 -16.08 0.46
CA ASP A 251 12.63 -16.73 -0.38
C ASP A 251 13.57 -15.76 -1.13
N ALA A 252 13.80 -14.57 -0.56
CA ALA A 252 14.68 -13.56 -1.15
C ALA A 252 16.16 -13.94 -1.03
N SER A 253 16.93 -13.67 -2.08
CA SER A 253 18.39 -13.75 -2.08
C SER A 253 19.05 -12.56 -1.37
N ASP A 254 20.33 -12.68 -0.99
CA ASP A 254 21.12 -11.58 -0.41
C ASP A 254 21.07 -10.30 -1.26
N SER A 255 21.13 -10.44 -2.59
CA SER A 255 21.05 -9.31 -3.52
C SER A 255 19.68 -8.64 -3.49
N GLU A 256 18.60 -9.42 -3.39
CA GLU A 256 17.23 -8.89 -3.35
C GLU A 256 16.94 -8.23 -1.99
N LEU A 257 17.47 -8.78 -0.89
CA LEU A 257 17.41 -8.12 0.41
C LEU A 257 18.18 -6.80 0.41
N THR A 258 19.37 -6.78 -0.19
CA THR A 258 20.21 -5.58 -0.28
C THR A 258 19.55 -4.50 -1.12
N ASP A 259 18.99 -4.87 -2.28
CA ASP A 259 18.23 -3.95 -3.14
C ASP A 259 17.03 -3.33 -2.41
N ALA A 260 16.20 -4.16 -1.77
CA ALA A 260 15.05 -3.69 -1.02
C ALA A 260 15.47 -2.77 0.15
N ALA A 261 16.50 -3.15 0.93
CA ALA A 261 17.00 -2.34 2.03
C ALA A 261 17.58 -1.01 1.56
N GLN A 262 18.28 -1.00 0.42
CA GLN A 262 18.84 0.22 -0.17
C GLN A 262 17.74 1.18 -0.60
N ARG A 263 16.72 0.70 -1.33
CA ARG A 263 15.58 1.53 -1.77
C ARG A 263 14.82 2.13 -0.58
N LEU A 264 14.58 1.35 0.47
CA LEU A 264 13.95 1.85 1.69
C LEU A 264 14.83 2.87 2.43
N ALA A 265 16.15 2.65 2.45
CA ALA A 265 17.09 3.59 3.06
C ALA A 265 17.15 4.93 2.32
N GLU A 266 17.17 4.89 0.99
CA GLU A 266 17.15 6.06 0.11
C GLU A 266 15.86 6.87 0.26
N ALA A 267 14.72 6.20 0.44
CA ALA A 267 13.44 6.83 0.73
C ALA A 267 13.32 7.39 2.16
N GLY A 268 14.30 7.18 3.04
CA GLY A 268 14.25 7.68 4.41
C GLY A 268 13.47 6.82 5.40
N ILE A 269 13.02 5.62 5.00
CA ILE A 269 12.25 4.69 5.84
C ILE A 269 13.18 3.99 6.84
N ASP A 270 12.86 4.05 8.15
CA ASP A 270 13.54 3.23 9.18
C ASP A 270 12.99 1.81 9.06
N ALA A 271 13.81 0.89 8.54
CA ALA A 271 13.39 -0.49 8.33
C ALA A 271 14.48 -1.49 8.68
N GLN A 272 14.04 -2.70 8.99
CA GLN A 272 14.85 -3.90 9.01
C GLN A 272 14.31 -4.88 7.96
N VAL A 273 15.19 -5.33 7.06
CA VAL A 273 14.85 -6.24 5.96
C VAL A 273 15.54 -7.58 6.19
N SER A 274 14.77 -8.67 6.07
CA SER A 274 15.31 -10.02 6.26
C SER A 274 14.53 -11.07 5.46
N ALA A 275 15.18 -12.19 5.14
CA ALA A 275 14.55 -13.27 4.37
C ALA A 275 13.72 -14.22 5.25
N LEU A 276 12.63 -14.73 4.68
CA LEU A 276 11.77 -15.75 5.28
C LEU A 276 11.76 -17.03 4.43
N ASP A 277 12.12 -18.17 5.03
CA ASP A 277 12.12 -19.47 4.35
C ASP A 277 10.70 -20.03 4.22
N SER A 278 10.19 -20.08 2.99
CA SER A 278 8.89 -20.68 2.71
C SER A 278 8.83 -22.18 3.01
N ARG A 279 9.97 -22.89 3.08
CA ARG A 279 10.04 -24.35 3.29
C ARG A 279 9.96 -24.72 4.77
N LEU A 280 10.45 -23.84 5.64
CA LEU A 280 10.32 -23.96 7.10
C LEU A 280 8.94 -23.50 7.57
N HIS A 281 8.43 -22.43 6.97
CA HIS A 281 7.12 -21.85 7.28
C HIS A 281 6.19 -22.02 6.07
N ARG A 282 5.84 -23.28 5.75
CA ARG A 282 5.09 -23.62 4.51
C ARG A 282 3.77 -22.89 4.37
N GLU A 283 3.05 -22.76 5.46
CA GLU A 283 1.73 -22.14 5.48
C GLU A 283 1.86 -20.63 5.63
N MET A 284 1.29 -19.87 4.69
CA MET A 284 1.23 -18.40 4.78
C MET A 284 0.66 -17.95 6.13
N ALA A 285 -0.39 -18.63 6.62
CA ALA A 285 -0.99 -18.34 7.91
C ALA A 285 0.00 -18.37 9.09
N VAL A 286 0.98 -19.28 9.04
CA VAL A 286 2.00 -19.39 10.08
C VAL A 286 2.99 -18.25 9.98
N ARG A 287 3.39 -17.86 8.76
CA ARG A 287 4.27 -16.71 8.51
C ARG A 287 3.71 -15.42 9.10
N TYR A 288 2.41 -15.19 8.91
CA TYR A 288 1.72 -14.02 9.46
C TYR A 288 1.70 -14.04 10.99
N LEU A 289 1.37 -15.18 11.61
CA LEU A 289 1.41 -15.33 13.06
C LEU A 289 2.82 -15.15 13.65
N ASP A 290 3.86 -15.65 12.95
CA ASP A 290 5.26 -15.55 13.37
C ASP A 290 5.75 -14.08 13.46
N LEU A 291 5.06 -13.13 12.83
CA LEU A 291 5.38 -11.69 12.95
C LEU A 291 5.20 -11.15 14.37
N VAL A 292 4.27 -11.70 15.16
CA VAL A 292 4.01 -11.24 16.53
C VAL A 292 5.23 -11.45 17.45
N PRO A 293 5.76 -12.68 17.63
CA PRO A 293 6.96 -12.88 18.42
C PRO A 293 8.19 -12.21 17.82
N MET A 294 8.29 -12.12 16.49
CA MET A 294 9.37 -11.39 15.83
C MET A 294 9.39 -9.92 16.29
N LEU A 295 8.25 -9.22 16.24
CA LEU A 295 8.15 -7.84 16.70
C LEU A 295 8.38 -7.74 18.22
N TYR A 296 7.71 -8.57 19.02
CA TYR A 296 7.76 -8.48 20.48
C TYR A 296 9.17 -8.64 21.08
N PHE A 297 9.93 -9.62 20.58
CA PHE A 297 11.30 -9.89 21.06
C PHE A 297 12.36 -8.96 20.47
N HIS A 298 12.02 -8.16 19.44
CA HIS A 298 13.00 -7.26 18.84
C HIS A 298 13.35 -6.10 19.80
N PRO A 299 14.64 -5.74 19.98
CA PRO A 299 15.04 -4.67 20.90
C PRO A 299 14.38 -3.31 20.61
N ASP A 300 14.23 -2.94 19.34
CA ASP A 300 13.57 -1.69 18.93
C ASP A 300 12.08 -1.61 19.27
N SER A 301 11.45 -2.72 19.70
CA SER A 301 10.04 -2.76 20.09
C SER A 301 9.79 -2.49 21.58
N VAL A 302 10.85 -2.41 22.40
CA VAL A 302 10.74 -2.30 23.87
C VAL A 302 9.93 -1.07 24.29
N ASN A 303 10.13 0.06 23.61
CA ASN A 303 9.46 1.33 23.90
C ASN A 303 8.27 1.60 22.95
N ARG A 304 7.86 0.62 22.14
CA ARG A 304 6.73 0.76 21.21
C ARG A 304 5.45 0.33 21.90
N LYS A 305 4.39 1.11 21.71
CA LYS A 305 3.07 0.87 22.31
C LYS A 305 2.26 -0.12 21.46
N TRP A 306 2.37 -0.01 20.14
CA TRP A 306 1.55 -0.74 19.17
C TRP A 306 2.41 -1.52 18.17
N LEU A 307 2.19 -2.83 18.13
CA LEU A 307 2.77 -3.75 17.16
C LEU A 307 1.73 -3.99 16.08
N VAL A 308 2.03 -3.53 14.86
CA VAL A 308 1.09 -3.49 13.74
C VAL A 308 1.47 -4.55 12.71
N LEU A 309 0.52 -5.39 12.34
CA LEU A 309 0.64 -6.30 11.20
C LEU A 309 -0.21 -5.73 10.06
N CYS A 310 0.37 -5.60 8.87
CA CYS A 310 -0.34 -5.13 7.69
C CYS A 310 0.21 -5.78 6.42
N ASP A 311 -0.55 -5.66 5.34
CA ASP A 311 -0.18 -6.18 4.03
C ASP A 311 0.62 -5.12 3.25
N ASP A 312 1.23 -5.55 2.16
CA ASP A 312 2.13 -4.69 1.38
C ASP A 312 1.40 -3.64 0.53
N ASP A 313 0.10 -3.85 0.30
CA ASP A 313 -0.88 -2.93 -0.27
C ASP A 313 -1.87 -2.39 0.79
N THR A 314 -1.43 -2.26 2.04
CA THR A 314 -2.07 -1.41 3.06
C THR A 314 -1.50 0.00 2.99
N PHE A 315 -2.36 1.02 2.87
CA PHE A 315 -1.96 2.42 2.84
C PHE A 315 -2.57 3.19 4.00
N PHE A 316 -1.74 3.75 4.88
CA PHE A 316 -2.20 4.64 5.95
C PHE A 316 -2.31 6.06 5.43
N THR A 317 -3.51 6.63 5.51
CA THR A 317 -3.87 7.90 4.86
C THR A 317 -3.55 9.13 5.71
N SER A 318 -3.54 8.98 7.04
CA SER A 318 -3.23 10.06 7.99
C SER A 318 -2.55 9.48 9.23
N ALA A 319 -1.28 9.82 9.42
CA ALA A 319 -0.53 9.39 10.60
C ALA A 319 -1.05 10.06 11.87
N HIS A 320 -1.43 11.35 11.79
CA HIS A 320 -1.92 12.09 12.96
C HIS A 320 -3.28 11.58 13.44
N SER A 321 -4.21 11.35 12.51
CA SER A 321 -5.53 10.81 12.84
C SER A 321 -5.41 9.43 13.46
N LEU A 322 -4.48 8.60 12.98
CA LEU A 322 -4.18 7.30 13.56
C LEU A 322 -3.64 7.44 15.00
N VAL A 323 -2.60 8.26 15.21
CA VAL A 323 -2.00 8.50 16.53
C VAL A 323 -3.04 9.03 17.52
N GLU A 324 -3.81 10.05 17.14
CA GLU A 324 -4.84 10.64 17.97
C GLU A 324 -5.92 9.63 18.34
N ARG A 325 -6.36 8.82 17.37
CA ARG A 325 -7.33 7.75 17.63
C ARG A 325 -6.78 6.74 18.64
N PHE A 326 -5.49 6.43 18.57
CA PHE A 326 -4.86 5.45 19.45
C PHE A 326 -4.53 5.96 20.86
N LYS A 327 -4.53 7.28 21.10
CA LYS A 327 -4.46 7.86 22.46
C LYS A 327 -5.65 7.47 23.34
N GLN A 328 -6.77 7.08 22.73
CA GLN A 328 -7.96 6.64 23.45
C GLN A 328 -7.83 5.22 24.05
N TYR A 329 -6.83 4.45 23.63
CA TYR A 329 -6.57 3.12 24.18
C TYR A 329 -5.43 3.16 25.19
N ASP A 330 -5.65 2.51 26.34
CA ASP A 330 -4.62 2.30 27.34
C ASP A 330 -3.66 1.19 26.89
N HIS A 331 -2.58 1.56 26.20
CA HIS A 331 -1.61 0.62 25.63
C HIS A 331 -0.93 -0.33 26.63
N GLU A 332 -1.04 -0.09 27.95
CA GLU A 332 -0.55 -1.00 28.99
C GLU A 332 -1.52 -2.16 29.28
N LYS A 333 -2.70 -2.15 28.68
CA LYS A 333 -3.68 -3.25 28.72
C LYS A 333 -3.62 -4.11 27.46
N LEU A 334 -4.22 -5.29 27.54
CA LEU A 334 -4.33 -6.21 26.42
C LEU A 334 -5.34 -5.69 25.39
N PHE A 335 -4.87 -5.18 24.26
CA PHE A 335 -5.68 -4.72 23.14
C PHE A 335 -5.37 -5.47 21.85
N TYR A 336 -6.45 -5.90 21.19
CA TYR A 336 -6.50 -6.41 19.83
C TYR A 336 -7.45 -5.50 19.03
N VAL A 337 -6.89 -4.57 18.26
CA VAL A 337 -7.64 -3.55 17.51
C VAL A 337 -7.49 -3.79 16.02
N GLY A 338 -8.57 -3.64 15.26
CA GLY A 338 -8.60 -3.79 13.81
C GLY A 338 -10.02 -3.62 13.30
N SER A 339 -10.31 -4.03 12.06
CA SER A 339 -11.66 -3.95 11.50
C SER A 339 -12.10 -5.25 10.84
N LEU A 340 -13.42 -5.43 10.74
CA LEU A 340 -14.03 -6.46 9.92
C LEU A 340 -13.99 -6.02 8.44
N SER A 341 -13.99 -6.97 7.52
CA SER A 341 -14.23 -6.70 6.10
C SER A 341 -15.65 -6.18 5.88
N GLU A 342 -15.81 -5.15 5.07
CA GLU A 342 -17.10 -4.51 4.79
C GLU A 342 -18.08 -5.45 4.08
N ASP A 343 -17.58 -6.53 3.49
CA ASP A 343 -18.40 -7.62 2.96
C ASP A 343 -18.82 -8.58 4.09
N ALA A 344 -20.10 -8.55 4.46
CA ALA A 344 -20.69 -9.45 5.45
C ALA A 344 -20.55 -10.95 5.08
N ILE A 345 -20.39 -11.30 3.79
CA ILE A 345 -20.08 -12.67 3.36
C ILE A 345 -18.61 -13.02 3.63
N ALA A 346 -17.67 -12.06 3.51
CA ALA A 346 -16.29 -12.22 3.98
C ALA A 346 -16.24 -12.46 5.48
N VAL A 347 -16.96 -11.65 6.27
CA VAL A 347 -17.09 -11.87 7.72
C VAL A 347 -17.71 -13.22 8.03
N LYS A 348 -18.75 -13.64 7.31
CA LYS A 348 -19.37 -14.97 7.50
C LYS A 348 -18.40 -16.12 7.20
N THR A 349 -17.55 -15.95 6.19
CA THR A 349 -16.66 -17.02 5.69
C THR A 349 -15.39 -17.15 6.52
N HIS A 350 -14.79 -16.03 6.93
CA HIS A 350 -13.54 -15.97 7.69
C HIS A 350 -13.76 -15.82 9.21
N GLY A 351 -14.99 -15.47 9.62
CA GLY A 351 -15.39 -15.20 10.99
C GLY A 351 -14.98 -13.80 11.44
N SER A 352 -15.46 -13.39 12.61
CA SER A 352 -15.20 -12.05 13.18
C SER A 352 -13.75 -11.93 13.67
N GLN A 353 -12.87 -11.41 12.81
CA GLN A 353 -11.45 -11.20 13.05
C GLN A 353 -11.06 -9.78 12.61
N ALA A 354 -9.94 -9.24 13.11
CA ALA A 354 -9.29 -8.16 12.39
C ALA A 354 -8.79 -8.71 11.05
N PHE A 355 -9.21 -8.10 9.95
CA PHE A 355 -8.71 -8.45 8.62
C PHE A 355 -7.36 -7.79 8.40
N GLY A 356 -6.37 -8.59 8.01
CA GLY A 356 -4.94 -8.26 8.05
C GLY A 356 -4.58 -7.00 7.29
N GLY A 357 -5.10 -6.86 6.08
CA GLY A 357 -4.76 -5.74 5.22
C GLY A 357 -5.45 -4.42 5.54
N ALA A 358 -6.52 -4.41 6.35
CA ALA A 358 -6.96 -3.17 6.98
C ALA A 358 -5.98 -2.68 8.07
N GLY A 359 -5.09 -3.56 8.54
CA GLY A 359 -4.15 -3.32 9.63
C GLY A 359 -4.64 -3.89 10.96
N VAL A 360 -3.75 -4.62 11.63
CA VAL A 360 -4.00 -5.26 12.93
C VAL A 360 -3.07 -4.69 13.97
N PHE A 361 -3.61 -4.07 15.01
CA PHE A 361 -2.85 -3.40 16.05
C PHE A 361 -2.93 -4.19 17.36
N ILE A 362 -1.76 -4.59 17.85
CA ILE A 362 -1.61 -5.41 19.05
C ILE A 362 -0.83 -4.58 20.07
N SER A 363 -1.42 -4.35 21.25
CA SER A 363 -0.69 -3.75 22.37
C SER A 363 0.50 -4.62 22.77
N ARG A 364 1.59 -4.00 23.23
CA ARG A 364 2.76 -4.75 23.69
C ARG A 364 2.46 -5.85 24.73
N PRO A 365 1.62 -5.64 25.77
CA PRO A 365 1.25 -6.69 26.72
C PRO A 365 0.53 -7.87 26.07
N LEU A 366 -0.35 -7.64 25.08
CA LEU A 366 -0.97 -8.75 24.36
C LEU A 366 0.06 -9.51 23.51
N ALA A 367 0.97 -8.80 22.84
CA ALA A 367 2.04 -9.43 22.08
C ALA A 367 2.94 -10.33 22.96
N GLN A 368 3.19 -9.95 24.21
CA GLN A 368 3.91 -10.78 25.18
C GLN A 368 3.20 -12.12 25.44
N VAL A 369 1.89 -12.08 25.70
CA VAL A 369 1.09 -13.30 25.92
C VAL A 369 1.17 -14.19 24.69
N LEU A 370 0.88 -13.64 23.50
CA LEU A 370 0.89 -14.38 22.24
C LEU A 370 2.27 -14.98 21.92
N SER A 371 3.34 -14.26 22.22
CA SER A 371 4.71 -14.73 22.02
C SER A 371 5.04 -15.92 22.93
N THR A 372 4.50 -15.93 24.15
CA THR A 372 4.68 -17.02 25.11
C THR A 372 3.94 -18.29 24.70
N VAL A 373 2.72 -18.16 24.17
CA VAL A 373 1.89 -19.30 23.74
C VAL A 373 2.03 -19.64 22.25
N HIS A 374 2.89 -18.93 21.52
CA HIS A 374 2.98 -18.97 20.07
C HIS A 374 3.03 -20.38 19.46
N GLN A 375 3.80 -21.31 20.06
CA GLN A 375 3.94 -22.67 19.55
C GLN A 375 2.64 -23.48 19.62
N THR A 376 1.78 -23.24 20.61
CA THR A 376 0.49 -23.94 20.74
C THR A 376 -0.53 -23.43 19.73
N CYS A 377 -0.36 -22.18 19.25
CA CYS A 377 -1.24 -21.53 18.29
C CYS A 377 -1.02 -21.96 16.83
N LYS A 378 0.10 -22.60 16.50
CA LYS A 378 0.41 -23.05 15.12
C LYS A 378 0.49 -24.56 14.95
N THR A 379 -0.22 -25.32 15.78
CA THR A 379 -0.32 -26.77 15.60
C THR A 379 -1.04 -27.12 14.28
N ARG A 380 -0.83 -28.32 13.76
CA ARG A 380 -1.55 -28.83 12.57
C ARG A 380 -3.08 -28.79 12.72
N ALA A 381 -3.59 -28.88 13.95
CA ALA A 381 -5.02 -28.75 14.22
C ALA A 381 -5.47 -27.29 14.04
N LYS A 382 -4.73 -26.32 14.63
CA LYS A 382 -5.03 -24.88 14.51
C LYS A 382 -4.93 -24.37 13.08
N ILE A 383 -3.91 -24.80 12.34
CA ILE A 383 -3.76 -24.48 10.90
C ILE A 383 -4.94 -25.03 10.08
N ARG A 384 -5.40 -26.25 10.38
CA ARG A 384 -6.58 -26.81 9.70
C ARG A 384 -7.86 -26.06 10.06
N GLN A 385 -8.00 -25.63 11.32
CA GLN A 385 -9.14 -24.82 11.78
C GLN A 385 -9.16 -23.43 11.14
N SER A 386 -8.00 -22.87 10.75
CA SER A 386 -7.94 -21.59 10.06
C SER A 386 -8.18 -21.69 8.55
N ASN A 387 -8.45 -22.88 8.01
CA ASN A 387 -8.75 -23.06 6.60
C ASN A 387 -10.25 -22.90 6.32
N THR A 388 -10.58 -21.93 5.48
CA THR A 388 -11.96 -21.55 5.14
C THR A 388 -12.42 -22.05 3.76
N GLY A 389 -11.62 -22.90 3.12
CA GLY A 389 -11.73 -23.22 1.69
C GLY A 389 -10.88 -22.31 0.80
N TRP A 390 -10.38 -21.20 1.34
CA TRP A 390 -9.40 -20.31 0.71
C TRP A 390 -7.95 -20.61 1.12
N GLY A 391 -7.73 -21.78 1.72
CA GLY A 391 -6.48 -22.13 2.40
C GLY A 391 -6.45 -21.65 3.86
N PRO A 392 -5.45 -22.06 4.65
CA PRO A 392 -5.24 -21.54 5.99
C PRO A 392 -5.02 -20.01 5.98
N GLN A 393 -5.77 -19.28 6.82
CA GLN A 393 -5.68 -17.83 6.93
C GLN A 393 -4.89 -17.41 8.18
N GLY A 394 -4.01 -16.42 8.03
CA GLY A 394 -3.15 -15.90 9.11
C GLY A 394 -3.94 -15.17 10.19
N ASP A 395 -4.81 -14.26 9.77
CA ASP A 395 -5.70 -13.50 10.65
C ASP A 395 -6.56 -14.42 11.54
N ILE A 396 -7.06 -15.53 10.99
CA ILE A 396 -7.89 -16.48 11.75
C ILE A 396 -7.03 -17.19 12.78
N LEU A 397 -5.79 -17.54 12.41
CA LEU A 397 -4.85 -18.17 13.33
C LEU A 397 -4.49 -17.23 14.49
N LEU A 398 -4.27 -15.96 14.19
CA LEU A 398 -4.02 -14.90 15.18
C LEU A 398 -5.23 -14.71 16.10
N ARG A 399 -6.44 -14.53 15.55
CA ARG A 399 -7.67 -14.39 16.34
C ARG A 399 -7.87 -15.59 17.26
N ASN A 400 -7.75 -16.81 16.72
CA ASN A 400 -7.92 -18.03 17.52
C ASN A 400 -6.88 -18.08 18.64
N CYS A 401 -5.62 -17.76 18.37
CA CYS A 401 -4.58 -17.68 19.39
C CYS A 401 -4.94 -16.71 20.53
N ILE A 402 -5.44 -15.52 20.19
CA ILE A 402 -5.89 -14.52 21.18
C ILE A 402 -7.06 -15.07 22.00
N TYR A 403 -8.10 -15.60 21.36
CA TYR A 403 -9.33 -16.00 22.02
C TYR A 403 -9.18 -17.28 22.86
N ASP A 404 -8.28 -18.18 22.47
CA ASP A 404 -8.01 -19.40 23.22
C ASP A 404 -7.17 -19.16 24.48
N ASN A 405 -6.43 -18.05 24.55
CA ASN A 405 -5.46 -17.79 25.61
C ASN A 405 -5.75 -16.51 26.41
N THR A 406 -6.78 -15.74 26.05
CA THR A 406 -7.18 -14.50 26.73
C THR A 406 -8.69 -14.25 26.65
N ASP A 407 -9.20 -13.41 27.55
CA ASP A 407 -10.58 -12.92 27.50
C ASP A 407 -10.78 -11.75 26.52
N ILE A 408 -9.73 -11.34 25.80
CA ILE A 408 -9.79 -10.20 24.88
C ILE A 408 -10.52 -10.56 23.61
N ARG A 409 -11.28 -9.60 23.09
CA ARG A 409 -12.01 -9.66 21.83
C ARG A 409 -11.58 -8.51 20.92
N LEU A 410 -11.86 -8.66 19.63
CA LEU A 410 -11.60 -7.62 18.64
C LEU A 410 -12.28 -6.31 19.05
N SER A 411 -11.47 -5.27 19.24
CA SER A 411 -11.94 -3.89 19.31
C SER A 411 -12.04 -3.35 17.90
N GLN A 412 -13.26 -3.23 17.38
CA GLN A 412 -13.48 -2.77 16.02
C GLN A 412 -13.21 -1.27 15.90
N LEU A 413 -12.30 -0.91 14.99
CA LEU A 413 -11.99 0.46 14.63
C LEU A 413 -12.50 0.74 13.22
N HIS A 414 -13.68 1.36 13.14
CA HIS A 414 -14.20 1.91 11.88
C HIS A 414 -13.22 2.94 11.31
N GLY A 415 -13.02 2.92 9.99
CA GLY A 415 -12.02 3.74 9.29
C GLY A 415 -10.76 2.97 8.91
N LEU A 416 -10.54 1.76 9.43
CA LEU A 416 -9.59 0.81 8.84
C LEU A 416 -10.34 0.00 7.77
N TRP A 417 -10.08 0.31 6.50
CA TRP A 417 -10.87 -0.24 5.40
C TRP A 417 -10.14 -1.42 4.74
N GLN A 418 -10.77 -2.60 4.79
CA GLN A 418 -10.25 -3.81 4.16
C GLN A 418 -10.52 -3.80 2.65
N LEU A 419 -11.64 -3.21 2.24
CA LEU A 419 -12.23 -3.17 0.90
C LEU A 419 -12.08 -4.49 0.14
N ASP A 420 -12.74 -5.53 0.63
CA ASP A 420 -12.88 -6.78 -0.14
C ASP A 420 -13.90 -6.62 -1.29
N ILE A 421 -13.65 -5.64 -2.16
CA ILE A 421 -14.51 -5.22 -3.27
C ILE A 421 -13.80 -5.44 -4.61
N ARG A 422 -14.59 -5.58 -5.68
CA ARG A 422 -14.10 -5.69 -7.06
C ARG A 422 -14.92 -4.82 -8.02
N GLY A 423 -14.34 -4.58 -9.19
CA GLY A 423 -14.94 -3.73 -10.22
C GLY A 423 -14.67 -2.26 -9.96
N ASP A 424 -15.66 -1.43 -10.24
CA ASP A 424 -15.56 0.02 -10.11
C ASP A 424 -15.70 0.45 -8.65
N ALA A 425 -14.60 0.87 -8.01
CA ALA A 425 -14.59 1.31 -6.61
C ALA A 425 -15.03 2.76 -6.40
N SER A 426 -15.49 3.46 -7.43
CA SER A 426 -15.82 4.90 -7.37
C SER A 426 -16.83 5.24 -6.28
N GLY A 427 -17.83 4.38 -6.04
CA GLY A 427 -18.78 4.58 -4.97
C GLY A 427 -18.15 4.76 -3.59
N PHE A 428 -17.05 4.05 -3.29
CA PHE A 428 -16.32 4.21 -2.03
C PHE A 428 -15.49 5.50 -2.03
N TYR A 429 -14.67 5.73 -3.05
CA TYR A 429 -13.74 6.86 -3.07
C TYR A 429 -14.43 8.22 -3.30
N GLU A 430 -15.62 8.24 -3.88
CA GLU A 430 -16.47 9.42 -4.05
C GLU A 430 -17.51 9.61 -2.92
N SER A 431 -17.39 8.87 -1.82
CA SER A 431 -18.36 8.92 -0.71
C SER A 431 -18.10 10.04 0.30
N GLY A 432 -16.89 10.60 0.35
CA GLY A 432 -16.50 11.56 1.38
C GLY A 432 -16.01 10.93 2.69
N LEU A 433 -15.99 9.59 2.78
CA LEU A 433 -15.54 8.86 3.97
C LEU A 433 -14.08 9.18 4.29
N SER A 434 -13.78 9.31 5.59
CA SER A 434 -12.40 9.36 6.08
C SER A 434 -11.88 7.93 6.30
N ALA A 435 -10.59 7.76 6.10
CA ALA A 435 -9.89 6.50 6.30
C ALA A 435 -8.68 6.74 7.23
N TYR A 436 -8.40 5.75 8.07
CA TYR A 436 -7.09 5.57 8.72
C TYR A 436 -6.19 4.70 7.84
N SER A 437 -6.77 3.68 7.21
CA SER A 437 -6.10 2.82 6.25
C SER A 437 -7.02 2.42 5.11
N ILE A 438 -6.42 2.14 3.95
CA ILE A 438 -7.08 1.65 2.74
C ILE A 438 -6.32 0.44 2.20
N HIS A 439 -7.08 -0.56 1.79
CA HIS A 439 -6.65 -1.83 1.21
C HIS A 439 -7.86 -2.40 0.44
N HIS A 440 -7.81 -3.33 -0.52
CA HIS A 440 -6.70 -3.81 -1.36
C HIS A 440 -6.67 -2.98 -2.65
N PHE A 441 -5.78 -1.99 -2.77
CA PHE A 441 -5.79 -1.09 -3.94
C PHE A 441 -4.87 -1.53 -5.10
N LYS A 442 -4.20 -2.68 -4.99
CA LYS A 442 -3.27 -3.23 -6.01
C LYS A 442 -3.77 -4.54 -6.62
N GLY A 443 -5.07 -4.65 -6.86
CA GLY A 443 -5.69 -5.96 -7.10
C GLY A 443 -5.72 -6.52 -8.51
N GLY A 444 -5.37 -5.73 -9.52
CA GLY A 444 -5.46 -6.14 -10.92
C GLY A 444 -6.87 -6.62 -11.28
N THR A 445 -7.02 -7.91 -11.62
CA THR A 445 -8.31 -8.50 -12.00
C THR A 445 -9.13 -9.04 -10.83
N LYS A 446 -8.53 -9.16 -9.63
CA LYS A 446 -9.19 -9.73 -8.46
C LYS A 446 -9.83 -8.65 -7.58
N TRP A 447 -9.07 -7.61 -7.23
CA TRP A 447 -9.54 -6.47 -6.45
C TRP A 447 -9.57 -5.21 -7.30
N HIS A 448 -10.08 -4.09 -6.75
CA HIS A 448 -9.98 -2.81 -7.43
C HIS A 448 -8.53 -2.33 -7.53
N THR A 449 -8.29 -1.38 -8.44
CA THR A 449 -7.01 -0.68 -8.57
C THR A 449 -7.25 0.80 -8.33
N THR A 450 -6.49 1.41 -7.42
CA THR A 450 -6.48 2.86 -7.22
C THR A 450 -5.07 3.31 -6.79
N TYR A 451 -4.84 4.62 -6.71
CA TYR A 451 -3.53 5.21 -6.48
C TYR A 451 -3.57 6.11 -5.23
N PRO A 452 -3.63 5.54 -4.01
CA PRO A 452 -3.81 6.32 -2.79
C PRO A 452 -2.68 7.32 -2.56
N LEU A 453 -1.44 7.00 -2.98
CA LEU A 453 -0.34 7.97 -2.98
C LEU A 453 -0.65 9.22 -3.80
N ASN A 454 -1.22 9.08 -4.99
CA ASN A 454 -1.60 10.23 -5.81
C ASN A 454 -2.74 11.01 -5.15
N THR A 455 -3.71 10.31 -4.56
CA THR A 455 -4.80 10.94 -3.82
C THR A 455 -4.27 11.78 -2.65
N THR A 456 -3.37 11.23 -1.84
CA THR A 456 -2.97 11.86 -0.57
C THR A 456 -1.87 12.89 -0.69
N LYS A 457 -1.19 13.03 -1.85
CA LYS A 457 -0.23 14.11 -2.10
C LYS A 457 -0.78 15.51 -1.78
N ILE A 458 -2.08 15.72 -1.98
CA ILE A 458 -2.76 16.99 -1.67
C ILE A 458 -2.71 17.36 -0.17
N ALA A 459 -2.47 16.38 0.71
CA ALA A 459 -2.32 16.63 2.15
C ALA A 459 -1.13 17.53 2.49
N TYR A 460 -0.10 17.58 1.65
CA TYR A 460 1.02 18.53 1.83
C TYR A 460 0.60 19.99 1.60
N THR A 461 -0.49 20.24 0.86
CA THR A 461 -1.05 21.59 0.64
C THR A 461 -2.10 21.93 1.69
N CYS A 462 -3.08 21.05 1.91
CA CYS A 462 -4.27 21.36 2.70
C CYS A 462 -4.41 20.60 4.03
N GLY A 463 -3.44 19.77 4.40
CA GLY A 463 -3.47 18.95 5.62
C GLY A 463 -4.05 17.55 5.41
N GLU A 464 -3.77 16.65 6.36
CA GLU A 464 -4.10 15.21 6.27
C GLU A 464 -5.61 14.88 6.18
N ASP A 465 -6.51 15.77 6.58
CA ASP A 465 -7.96 15.54 6.48
C ASP A 465 -8.53 15.79 5.07
N CYS A 466 -7.79 16.49 4.23
CA CYS A 466 -8.26 17.01 2.95
C CYS A 466 -8.48 15.95 1.84
N PRO A 467 -7.67 14.87 1.74
CA PRO A 467 -7.94 13.78 0.79
C PRO A 467 -9.33 13.17 0.99
N TYR A 468 -9.94 12.73 -0.12
CA TYR A 468 -11.28 12.13 -0.16
C TYR A 468 -12.44 13.03 0.28
N GLN A 469 -12.21 14.30 0.66
CA GLN A 469 -13.30 15.25 0.93
C GLN A 469 -14.04 15.60 -0.37
N ARG A 470 -15.35 15.88 -0.28
CA ARG A 470 -16.17 16.27 -1.43
C ARG A 470 -16.47 17.76 -1.43
N PHE A 471 -16.25 18.39 -2.56
CA PHE A 471 -16.65 19.78 -2.81
C PHE A 471 -17.70 19.81 -3.91
N ILE A 472 -18.88 20.31 -3.58
CA ILE A 472 -20.03 20.38 -4.49
C ILE A 472 -20.17 21.83 -4.93
N THR A 473 -20.23 22.03 -6.23
CA THR A 473 -20.31 23.36 -6.85
C THR A 473 -21.72 23.68 -7.31
N GLU A 474 -21.99 24.96 -7.59
CA GLU A 474 -23.34 25.42 -7.97
C GLU A 474 -23.82 24.87 -9.32
N ASP A 475 -22.89 24.52 -10.22
CA ASP A 475 -23.14 23.96 -11.55
C ASP A 475 -23.03 22.42 -11.59
N ASP A 476 -23.39 21.78 -10.49
CA ASP A 476 -23.54 20.32 -10.37
C ASP A 476 -22.27 19.50 -10.66
N PHE A 477 -21.10 20.06 -10.33
CA PHE A 477 -19.87 19.26 -10.20
C PHE A 477 -19.63 18.84 -8.75
N ILE A 478 -19.12 17.63 -8.59
CA ILE A 478 -18.58 17.12 -7.34
C ILE A 478 -17.10 16.78 -7.54
N ILE A 479 -16.24 17.48 -6.81
CA ILE A 479 -14.82 17.17 -6.70
C ILE A 479 -14.65 16.21 -5.53
N ALA A 480 -14.45 14.92 -5.81
CA ALA A 480 -14.00 13.95 -4.82
C ALA A 480 -12.47 14.03 -4.75
N ASN A 481 -11.96 14.82 -3.81
CA ASN A 481 -10.58 15.31 -3.81
C ASN A 481 -9.55 14.17 -3.87
N GLY A 482 -8.77 14.15 -4.95
CA GLY A 482 -7.77 13.14 -5.22
C GLY A 482 -8.32 11.81 -5.71
N TYR A 483 -9.57 11.74 -6.15
CA TYR A 483 -10.11 10.58 -6.84
C TYR A 483 -10.80 10.95 -8.16
N SER A 484 -11.75 11.89 -8.15
CA SER A 484 -12.43 12.29 -9.38
C SER A 484 -13.01 13.69 -9.36
N VAL A 485 -13.27 14.22 -10.55
CA VAL A 485 -14.14 15.38 -10.79
C VAL A 485 -15.32 14.88 -11.60
N ALA A 486 -16.52 14.88 -11.03
CA ALA A 486 -17.72 14.34 -11.66
C ALA A 486 -18.74 15.45 -11.94
N GLN A 487 -19.28 15.47 -13.15
CA GLN A 487 -20.39 16.33 -13.55
C GLN A 487 -21.70 15.53 -13.54
N TYR A 488 -22.78 16.17 -13.07
CA TYR A 488 -24.13 15.62 -13.05
C TYR A 488 -25.06 16.48 -13.94
N PRO A 489 -25.17 16.19 -15.26
CA PRO A 489 -25.84 17.07 -16.22
C PRO A 489 -27.33 17.35 -15.97
N TYR A 490 -27.97 16.57 -15.11
CA TYR A 490 -29.38 16.70 -14.75
C TYR A 490 -29.56 17.05 -13.27
N GLY A 491 -28.53 17.56 -12.62
CA GLY A 491 -28.56 17.94 -11.22
C GLY A 491 -28.16 16.81 -10.25
N VAL A 492 -27.73 17.21 -9.06
CA VAL A 492 -27.45 16.32 -7.93
C VAL A 492 -28.74 16.07 -7.13
N GLU A 493 -29.67 15.28 -7.69
CA GLU A 493 -31.00 15.00 -7.09
C GLU A 493 -31.05 13.73 -6.22
N PHE A 494 -29.90 13.20 -5.80
CA PHE A 494 -29.81 11.96 -5.01
C PHE A 494 -29.21 12.22 -3.63
N ASN A 495 -29.40 11.28 -2.71
CA ASN A 495 -28.84 11.37 -1.37
C ASN A 495 -27.31 11.20 -1.42
N LEU A 496 -26.59 12.29 -1.19
CA LEU A 496 -25.12 12.33 -1.15
C LEU A 496 -24.52 11.53 0.02
N ASP A 497 -25.31 11.17 1.02
CA ASP A 497 -24.85 10.37 2.17
C ASP A 497 -24.86 8.86 1.87
N GLN A 498 -25.42 8.45 0.72
CA GLN A 498 -25.38 7.07 0.27
C GLN A 498 -24.18 6.81 -0.63
N VAL A 499 -23.45 5.73 -0.31
CA VAL A 499 -22.43 5.15 -1.19
C VAL A 499 -23.11 4.68 -2.48
N GLU A 500 -22.52 5.02 -3.63
CA GLU A 500 -22.99 4.52 -4.93
C GLU A 500 -22.65 3.04 -5.09
N ARG A 501 -23.60 2.22 -5.53
CA ARG A 501 -23.39 0.78 -5.75
C ARG A 501 -22.66 0.51 -7.08
N THR A 502 -21.41 0.96 -7.19
CA THR A 502 -20.56 0.75 -8.38
C THR A 502 -19.73 -0.54 -8.31
N PHE A 503 -19.36 -0.96 -7.09
CA PHE A 503 -18.54 -2.14 -6.83
C PHE A 503 -19.37 -3.36 -6.45
N ARG A 504 -18.74 -4.53 -6.48
CA ARG A 504 -19.35 -5.82 -6.13
C ARG A 504 -18.50 -6.56 -5.09
N PRO A 505 -19.09 -7.46 -4.29
CA PRO A 505 -18.31 -8.32 -3.40
C PRO A 505 -17.45 -9.30 -4.19
N LEU A 506 -16.39 -9.81 -3.56
CA LEU A 506 -15.56 -10.86 -4.16
C LEU A 506 -16.28 -12.20 -4.32
N MET A 507 -17.01 -12.59 -3.27
CA MET A 507 -17.51 -13.95 -3.14
C MET A 507 -18.91 -14.05 -3.73
N VAL A 508 -19.91 -14.23 -2.87
CA VAL A 508 -21.30 -14.38 -3.28
C VAL A 508 -21.99 -13.03 -3.20
N GLU A 509 -22.59 -12.63 -4.32
CA GLU A 509 -23.40 -11.43 -4.38
C GLU A 509 -24.77 -11.66 -3.72
N LYS A 510 -25.09 -10.78 -2.79
CA LYS A 510 -26.31 -10.63 -1.99
C LYS A 510 -26.62 -9.14 -1.94
N GLU A 511 -27.89 -8.81 -1.77
CA GLU A 511 -28.29 -7.40 -1.70
C GLU A 511 -27.71 -6.70 -0.47
N TRP A 512 -27.46 -7.45 0.60
CA TRP A 512 -27.05 -6.94 1.91
C TRP A 512 -25.55 -7.08 2.22
N ASN A 513 -24.69 -7.43 1.24
CA ASN A 513 -23.26 -7.66 1.50
C ASN A 513 -22.63 -6.52 2.31
N PHE A 514 -22.98 -5.27 1.97
CA PHE A 514 -22.32 -4.09 2.54
C PHE A 514 -23.20 -3.24 3.47
N ASP A 515 -24.47 -3.63 3.68
CA ASP A 515 -25.46 -2.82 4.40
C ASP A 515 -25.02 -2.43 5.81
N TYR A 516 -24.28 -3.31 6.50
CA TYR A 516 -23.86 -3.07 7.87
C TYR A 516 -22.77 -1.99 7.99
N MET A 517 -22.05 -1.70 6.90
CA MET A 517 -21.00 -0.67 6.86
C MET A 517 -21.42 0.59 6.12
N TYR A 518 -22.08 0.44 4.95
CA TYR A 518 -22.44 1.57 4.11
C TYR A 518 -23.91 1.99 4.22
N GLY A 519 -24.72 1.21 4.94
CA GLY A 519 -26.17 1.39 4.93
C GLY A 519 -26.77 1.13 3.54
N PRO A 520 -27.98 1.63 3.25
CA PRO A 520 -28.58 1.49 1.94
C PRO A 520 -27.75 2.24 0.90
N GLN A 521 -27.21 1.52 -0.08
CA GLN A 521 -26.49 2.12 -1.21
C GLN A 521 -27.44 2.69 -2.25
N ARG A 522 -27.06 3.80 -2.90
CA ARG A 522 -27.83 4.33 -4.04
C ARG A 522 -27.50 3.57 -5.34
N PRO A 523 -28.42 3.48 -6.31
CA PRO A 523 -28.15 2.85 -7.60
C PRO A 523 -26.95 3.49 -8.32
N SER A 524 -26.22 2.68 -9.08
CA SER A 524 -25.18 3.19 -9.96
C SER A 524 -25.77 4.07 -11.06
N LEU A 525 -25.06 5.15 -11.40
CA LEU A 525 -25.37 6.03 -12.52
C LEU A 525 -24.61 5.66 -13.80
N SER A 526 -23.79 4.59 -13.77
CA SER A 526 -23.11 4.06 -14.94
C SER A 526 -24.10 3.71 -16.05
N GLY A 527 -23.89 4.25 -17.26
CA GLY A 527 -24.72 4.00 -18.44
C GLY A 527 -26.08 4.68 -18.43
N THR A 528 -26.31 5.64 -17.53
CA THR A 528 -27.60 6.36 -17.43
C THR A 528 -27.60 7.72 -18.14
N GLY A 529 -26.42 8.21 -18.55
CA GLY A 529 -26.24 9.58 -19.02
C GLY A 529 -26.31 10.66 -17.93
N LYS A 530 -26.53 10.28 -16.66
CA LYS A 530 -26.74 11.24 -15.55
C LYS A 530 -25.48 11.63 -14.79
N LYS A 531 -24.35 10.99 -15.09
CA LYS A 531 -23.05 11.27 -14.52
C LYS A 531 -21.98 11.08 -15.58
N ILE A 532 -20.98 11.95 -15.58
CA ILE A 532 -19.74 11.80 -16.34
C ILE A 532 -18.58 12.22 -15.44
N SER A 533 -17.49 11.46 -15.43
CA SER A 533 -16.40 11.67 -14.47
C SER A 533 -15.02 11.64 -15.11
N TRP A 534 -14.14 12.51 -14.62
CA TRP A 534 -12.71 12.50 -14.86
C TRP A 534 -12.03 11.89 -13.63
N GLU A 535 -11.25 10.83 -13.80
CA GLU A 535 -10.58 10.12 -12.71
C GLU A 535 -9.12 10.57 -12.57
N LEU A 536 -8.60 10.59 -11.35
CA LEU A 536 -7.23 11.01 -11.09
C LEU A 536 -6.23 10.12 -11.85
N GLY A 537 -5.51 10.73 -12.81
CA GLY A 537 -4.44 10.08 -13.55
C GLY A 537 -3.09 10.24 -12.86
N GLU A 538 -2.79 11.45 -12.39
CA GLU A 538 -1.55 11.76 -11.67
C GLU A 538 -1.72 12.91 -10.68
N ALA A 539 -0.81 12.97 -9.72
CA ALA A 539 -0.68 14.11 -8.82
C ALA A 539 0.80 14.41 -8.57
N GLU A 540 1.15 15.69 -8.57
CA GLU A 540 2.49 16.22 -8.34
C GLU A 540 2.41 17.30 -7.26
N THR A 541 3.34 17.29 -6.30
CA THR A 541 3.40 18.31 -5.26
C THR A 541 4.79 18.89 -5.21
N ASN A 542 4.88 20.21 -5.25
CA ASN A 542 6.10 20.93 -4.91
C ASN A 542 6.10 21.23 -3.41
N LEU A 543 7.04 20.63 -2.68
CA LEU A 543 7.13 20.80 -1.22
C LEU A 543 7.69 22.17 -0.81
N GLU A 544 8.33 22.92 -1.72
CA GLU A 544 8.92 24.23 -1.40
C GLU A 544 7.86 25.34 -1.31
N ASP A 545 6.89 25.34 -2.23
CA ASP A 545 5.80 26.33 -2.28
C ASP A 545 4.44 25.75 -1.82
N GLY A 546 4.38 24.44 -1.55
CA GLY A 546 3.18 23.74 -1.11
C GLY A 546 2.12 23.58 -2.20
N VAL A 547 2.45 23.80 -3.48
CA VAL A 547 1.50 23.68 -4.59
C VAL A 547 1.35 22.22 -4.99
N THR A 548 0.10 21.77 -5.12
CA THR A 548 -0.21 20.44 -5.65
C THR A 548 -0.98 20.57 -6.95
N ILE A 549 -0.57 19.84 -7.98
CA ILE A 549 -1.30 19.70 -9.24
C ILE A 549 -1.90 18.30 -9.28
N GLN A 550 -3.20 18.20 -9.52
CA GLN A 550 -3.90 16.95 -9.77
C GLN A 550 -4.46 16.96 -11.19
N THR A 551 -4.11 15.95 -11.98
CA THR A 551 -4.56 15.80 -13.36
C THR A 551 -5.56 14.66 -13.45
N TYR A 552 -6.77 14.97 -13.89
CA TYR A 552 -7.89 14.06 -14.02
C TYR A 552 -8.18 13.78 -15.49
N ILE A 553 -8.42 12.51 -15.81
CA ILE A 553 -8.53 12.01 -17.18
C ILE A 553 -9.91 11.39 -17.38
N ARG A 554 -10.55 11.71 -18.49
CA ARG A 554 -11.77 11.09 -18.98
C ARG A 554 -11.54 10.53 -20.37
N ARG A 555 -11.88 9.26 -20.58
CA ARG A 555 -11.91 8.66 -21.91
C ARG A 555 -13.28 8.79 -22.54
N LYS A 556 -13.33 9.04 -23.85
CA LYS A 556 -14.57 9.13 -24.64
C LYS A 556 -15.27 7.79 -24.81
N ASP A 557 -14.52 6.70 -24.73
CA ASP A 557 -15.00 5.32 -24.90
C ASP A 557 -15.25 4.60 -23.57
N ASP A 558 -15.21 5.33 -22.43
CA ASP A 558 -15.57 4.78 -21.14
C ASP A 558 -17.06 4.41 -21.12
N VAL A 559 -17.35 3.11 -21.09
CA VAL A 559 -18.70 2.55 -21.16
C VAL A 559 -19.60 3.00 -20.01
N ARG A 560 -19.03 3.48 -18.90
CA ARG A 560 -19.79 4.05 -17.78
C ARG A 560 -20.43 5.38 -18.16
N TRP A 561 -19.80 6.13 -19.05
CA TRP A 561 -20.21 7.47 -19.47
C TRP A 561 -20.96 7.42 -20.80
N THR A 562 -22.02 6.63 -20.82
CA THR A 562 -22.96 6.49 -21.93
C THR A 562 -24.38 6.85 -21.49
N THR A 563 -25.21 7.26 -22.43
CA THR A 563 -26.67 7.43 -22.23
C THR A 563 -27.37 6.08 -22.13
N GLU A 564 -28.65 6.06 -21.72
CA GLU A 564 -29.43 4.80 -21.60
C GLU A 564 -29.54 4.03 -22.93
N ASP A 565 -29.45 4.71 -24.08
CA ASP A 565 -29.40 4.09 -25.42
C ASP A 565 -27.98 3.67 -25.86
N GLY A 566 -27.00 3.75 -24.96
CA GLY A 566 -25.62 3.30 -25.17
C GLY A 566 -24.76 4.25 -25.99
N LYS A 567 -25.18 5.50 -26.20
CA LYS A 567 -24.35 6.50 -26.91
C LYS A 567 -23.33 7.12 -25.95
N PRO A 568 -22.07 7.31 -26.38
CA PRO A 568 -21.10 8.07 -25.60
C PRO A 568 -21.61 9.47 -25.25
N MET A 569 -21.39 9.90 -24.01
CA MET A 569 -21.81 11.25 -23.57
C MET A 569 -20.96 12.37 -24.20
N LYS A 570 -19.75 12.04 -24.67
CA LYS A 570 -18.79 12.97 -25.27
C LYS A 570 -18.07 12.31 -26.44
N SER A 571 -17.71 13.10 -27.45
CA SER A 571 -17.05 12.62 -28.67
C SER A 571 -15.52 12.65 -28.63
N VAL A 572 -14.94 13.36 -27.66
CA VAL A 572 -13.50 13.51 -27.45
C VAL A 572 -13.13 13.14 -26.02
N ASP A 573 -11.85 12.84 -25.78
CA ASP A 573 -11.32 12.62 -24.43
C ASP A 573 -11.30 13.92 -23.63
N GLY A 574 -11.04 13.85 -22.34
CA GLY A 574 -11.04 15.02 -21.46
C GLY A 574 -9.89 15.00 -20.45
N ILE A 575 -9.33 16.18 -20.17
CA ILE A 575 -8.29 16.43 -19.19
C ILE A 575 -8.71 17.62 -18.32
N ILE A 576 -8.67 17.44 -17.00
CA ILE A 576 -8.85 18.53 -16.03
C ILE A 576 -7.59 18.61 -15.17
N GLU A 577 -6.96 19.77 -15.08
CA GLU A 577 -5.87 20.05 -14.15
C GLU A 577 -6.37 20.97 -13.04
N LEU A 578 -6.36 20.47 -11.80
CA LEU A 578 -6.62 21.27 -10.60
C LEU A 578 -5.29 21.66 -9.95
N VAL A 579 -5.03 22.95 -9.87
CA VAL A 579 -3.83 23.51 -9.23
C VAL A 579 -4.23 24.06 -7.86
N TRP A 580 -3.82 23.36 -6.81
CA TRP A 580 -4.15 23.65 -5.43
C TRP A 580 -3.08 24.54 -4.80
N ILE A 581 -3.50 25.69 -4.31
CA ILE A 581 -2.64 26.69 -3.67
C ILE A 581 -3.18 27.06 -2.30
N SER A 582 -2.30 27.36 -1.35
CA SER A 582 -2.69 27.94 -0.05
C SER A 582 -3.04 29.42 -0.20
N ALA A 583 -4.09 29.86 0.49
CA ALA A 583 -4.57 31.25 0.51
C ALA A 583 -3.56 32.26 1.05
#